data_AF-A0A967QKY5-F1
#
_entry.id   AF-A0A967QKY5-F1
#
_cell.length_a   1.000
_cell.length_b   1.000
_cell.length_c   1.000
_cell.angle_alpha   90.00
_cell.angle_beta   90.00
_cell.angle_gamma   90.00
#
_symmetry.space_group_name_H-M   'P 1'
#
loop_
_entity.id
_entity.type
_entity.pdbx_description
1 polymer ?
#
loop_
_entity_poly.entity_id
_entity_poly.type
_entity_poly.pdbx_seq_one_letter_code
_entity_poly.pdbx_strand_id
1 'polypeptide(L)' 'QMFDKSPLGQNVHLGVRFRRTLAPHIFKRCGKNFKAFHFVEFSFGYNLEVGDDVVVHRHVLLDDRGGIVLG' A
#
# COMPACT_ATOMS: atom_id res chain seq x y z
N GLN A 1 -5.23 -6.17 10.30
CA GLN A 1 -5.14 -4.88 11.05
C GLN A 1 -4.12 -4.87 12.21
N MET A 2 -3.53 -6.00 12.65
CA MET A 2 -2.65 -6.00 13.82
C MET A 2 -1.31 -5.26 13.58
N PHE A 3 -0.73 -5.35 12.39
CA PHE A 3 0.56 -4.72 12.11
C PHE A 3 0.49 -3.18 12.16
N ASP A 4 -0.46 -2.56 11.47
CA ASP A 4 -0.55 -1.10 11.41
C ASP A 4 -0.91 -0.44 12.75
N LYS A 5 -1.56 -1.16 13.66
CA LYS A 5 -1.83 -0.69 15.04
C LYS A 5 -0.62 -0.86 15.96
N SER A 6 0.40 -1.62 15.55
CA SER A 6 1.60 -1.83 16.36
C SER A 6 2.55 -0.63 16.29
N PRO A 7 3.42 -0.43 17.30
CA PRO A 7 4.47 0.60 17.26
C PRO A 7 5.37 0.48 16.03
N LEU A 8 5.61 -0.75 15.55
CA LEU A 8 6.40 -1.03 14.35
C LEU A 8 5.71 -0.56 13.06
N GLY A 9 4.39 -0.75 12.97
CA GLY A 9 3.59 -0.29 11.83
C GLY A 9 3.44 1.22 11.76
N GLN A 10 3.46 1.89 12.92
CA GLN A 10 3.43 3.35 13.06
C GLN A 10 4.79 4.00 12.74
N ASN A 11 5.90 3.29 12.93
CA ASN A 11 7.21 3.75 12.52
C ASN A 11 7.28 3.87 10.98
N VAL A 12 7.47 5.09 10.48
CA VAL A 12 7.45 5.38 9.04
C VAL A 12 8.54 4.61 8.30
N HIS A 13 9.75 4.56 8.85
CA HIS A 13 10.89 3.94 8.19
C HIS A 13 10.70 2.44 8.00
N LEU A 14 10.26 1.74 9.04
CA LEU A 14 10.02 0.30 8.99
C LEU A 14 8.73 -0.03 8.23
N GLY A 15 7.62 0.62 8.57
CA GLY A 15 6.31 0.32 8.02
C GLY A 15 6.24 0.53 6.51
N VAL A 16 6.83 1.62 5.99
CA VAL A 16 6.88 1.88 4.54
C VAL A 16 7.69 0.81 3.82
N ARG A 17 8.86 0.43 4.36
CA ARG A 17 9.69 -0.62 3.77
C ARG A 17 8.97 -1.97 3.76
N PHE A 18 8.35 -2.34 4.87
CA PHE A 18 7.60 -3.59 4.98
C PHE A 18 6.47 -3.66 3.96
N ARG A 19 5.62 -2.62 3.90
CA ARG A 19 4.52 -2.55 2.92
C ARG A 19 5.03 -2.54 1.48
N ARG A 20 6.15 -1.86 1.19
CA ARG A 20 6.79 -1.89 -0.13
C ARG A 20 7.27 -3.28 -0.53
N THR A 21 7.86 -4.05 0.39
CA THR A 21 8.29 -5.43 0.10
C THR A 21 7.11 -6.33 -0.22
N LEU A 22 5.97 -6.11 0.44
CA LEU A 22 4.76 -6.91 0.21
C LEU A 22 3.99 -6.49 -1.05
N ALA A 23 4.00 -5.21 -1.42
CA ALA A 23 3.18 -4.67 -2.50
C ALA A 23 3.27 -5.44 -3.84
N PRO A 24 4.45 -5.84 -4.35
CA PRO A 24 4.56 -6.63 -5.59
C PRO A 24 3.96 -8.04 -5.50
N HIS A 25 3.75 -8.57 -4.29
CA HIS A 25 3.17 -9.88 -4.04
C HIS A 25 1.64 -9.82 -3.83
N ILE A 26 1.09 -8.62 -3.63
CA ILE A 26 -0.33 -8.39 -3.36
C ILE A 26 -1.01 -7.75 -4.57
N PHE A 27 -0.38 -6.76 -5.20
CA PHE A 27 -0.97 -5.95 -6.27
C PHE A 27 -0.83 -6.63 -7.63
N LYS A 28 -1.71 -6.26 -8.56
CA LYS A 28 -1.65 -6.71 -9.95
C LYS A 28 -0.33 -6.28 -10.61
N ARG A 29 0.07 -5.03 -10.35
CA ARG A 29 1.36 -4.45 -10.75
C ARG A 29 1.79 -3.42 -9.72
N CYS A 30 3.06 -3.41 -9.36
CA CYS A 30 3.64 -2.39 -8.50
C CYS A 30 4.96 -1.90 -9.11
N GLY A 31 5.05 -0.60 -9.37
CA GLY A 31 6.27 0.06 -9.82
C GLY A 31 7.29 0.25 -8.71
N LYS A 32 8.34 0.99 -9.03
CA LYS A 32 9.45 1.32 -8.12
C LYS A 32 8.97 2.28 -7.04
N ASN A 33 9.62 2.22 -5.89
CA ASN A 33 9.49 3.21 -4.83
C ASN A 33 8.09 3.47 -4.27
N PHE A 34 7.12 2.56 -4.44
CA PHE A 34 5.81 2.67 -3.80
C PHE A 34 5.90 2.94 -2.28
N LYS A 35 5.06 3.84 -1.78
CA LYS A 35 4.96 4.16 -0.35
C LYS A 35 3.50 4.17 0.09
N ALA A 36 3.14 3.27 0.99
CA ALA A 36 1.91 3.35 1.75
C ALA A 36 2.23 3.69 3.20
N PHE A 37 1.56 4.72 3.74
CA PHE A 37 1.57 5.00 5.17
C PHE A 37 0.67 4.00 5.92
N HIS A 38 0.69 4.05 7.25
CA HIS A 38 -0.18 3.20 8.06
C HIS A 38 -1.66 3.51 7.81
N PHE A 39 -2.52 2.53 8.03
CA PHE A 39 -3.97 2.64 7.86
C PHE A 39 -4.38 2.96 6.42
N VAL A 40 -3.61 2.50 5.44
CA VAL A 40 -4.09 2.40 4.06
C VAL A 40 -4.80 1.06 3.90
N GLU A 41 -6.03 1.11 3.42
CA GLU A 41 -6.87 -0.06 3.22
C GLU A 41 -7.19 -0.23 1.73
N PHE A 42 -7.33 -1.47 1.29
CA PHE A 42 -7.76 -1.82 -0.06
C PHE A 42 -8.83 -2.91 0.04
N SER A 43 -9.84 -2.86 -0.84
CA SER A 43 -10.93 -3.85 -0.84
C SER A 43 -10.40 -5.26 -1.11
N PHE A 44 -9.52 -5.40 -2.10
CA PHE A 44 -8.88 -6.65 -2.49
C PHE A 44 -7.36 -6.54 -2.60
N GLY A 45 -6.86 -5.44 -3.17
CA GLY A 45 -5.44 -5.19 -3.44
C GLY A 45 -4.96 -5.75 -4.79
N TYR A 46 -5.38 -6.96 -5.18
CA TYR A 46 -4.93 -7.62 -6.41
C TYR A 46 -5.57 -7.07 -7.70
N ASN A 47 -6.47 -6.09 -7.61
CA ASN A 47 -6.98 -5.35 -8.77
C ASN A 47 -6.33 -3.96 -8.91
N LEU A 48 -5.31 -3.66 -8.10
CA LEU A 48 -4.58 -2.40 -8.12
C LEU A 48 -3.36 -2.48 -9.03
N GLU A 49 -3.22 -1.51 -9.93
CA GLU A 49 -2.01 -1.27 -10.72
C GLU A 49 -1.36 0.04 -10.26
N VAL A 50 -0.12 -0.02 -9.79
CA VAL A 50 0.60 1.13 -9.23
C VAL A 50 1.86 1.41 -10.05
N GLY A 51 2.05 2.67 -10.43
CA GLY A 51 3.22 3.20 -11.13
C GLY A 51 4.45 3.40 -10.24
N ASP A 52 5.41 4.17 -10.75
CA ASP A 52 6.65 4.48 -10.05
C ASP A 52 6.44 5.68 -9.10
N ASP A 53 7.09 5.65 -7.94
CA ASP A 53 7.12 6.75 -6.95
C ASP A 53 5.76 7.18 -6.35
N VAL A 54 4.71 6.36 -6.55
CA VAL A 54 3.38 6.59 -5.96
C VAL A 54 3.42 6.57 -4.42
N VAL A 55 2.75 7.57 -3.82
CA VAL A 55 2.61 7.71 -2.37
C VAL A 55 1.14 7.77 -1.98
N VAL A 56 0.72 6.87 -1.09
CA VAL A 56 -0.62 6.84 -0.50
C VAL A 56 -0.53 7.17 0.99
N HIS A 57 -1.17 8.26 1.39
CA HIS A 57 -1.17 8.72 2.77
C HIS A 57 -2.13 7.93 3.66
N ARG A 58 -1.93 8.09 4.97
CA ARG A 58 -2.65 7.38 6.02
C ARG A 58 -4.17 7.59 5.93
N HIS A 59 -4.93 6.59 6.37
CA HIS A 59 -6.40 6.61 6.41
C HIS A 59 -7.07 6.77 5.04
N VAL A 60 -6.44 6.25 3.99
CA VAL A 60 -7.02 6.17 2.65
C VAL A 60 -7.56 4.77 2.42
N LEU A 61 -8.79 4.67 1.92
CA LEU A 61 -9.37 3.45 1.37
C LEU A 61 -9.29 3.51 -0.16
N LEU A 62 -8.67 2.50 -0.77
CA LEU A 62 -8.66 2.28 -2.21
C LEU A 62 -9.64 1.15 -2.56
N ASP A 63 -10.80 1.51 -3.10
CA ASP A 63 -11.81 0.52 -3.47
C ASP A 63 -11.56 -0.06 -4.87
N ASP A 64 -10.72 -1.10 -4.94
CA ASP A 64 -10.27 -1.70 -6.20
C ASP A 64 -11.22 -2.77 -6.77
N ARG A 65 -12.48 -2.81 -6.35
CA ARG A 65 -13.48 -3.78 -6.89
C ARG A 65 -13.66 -3.67 -8.41
N GLY A 66 -13.63 -2.45 -8.95
CA GLY A 66 -13.70 -2.18 -10.39
C GLY A 66 -12.33 -2.08 -11.08
N GLY A 67 -11.24 -2.30 -10.35
CA GLY A 67 -9.88 -1.97 -10.77
C GLY A 67 -9.54 -0.50 -10.51
N ILE A 68 -8.29 -0.27 -10.08
CA ILE A 68 -7.73 1.08 -9.91
C ILE A 68 -6.34 1.10 -10.54
N VAL A 69 -6.05 2.16 -11.30
CA VAL A 69 -4.70 2.44 -11.83
C VAL A 69 -4.20 3.74 -11.22
N LEU A 70 -3.06 3.69 -10.54
CA LEU A 70 -2.36 4.84 -9.97
C LEU A 70 -1.08 5.09 -10.78
N GLY A 71 -0.98 6.27 -11.38
CA GLY A 71 0.16 6.71 -12.22
C GLY A 71 1.34 7.20 -11.42
#